data_AF-A0A317L4R4-F1
#
_entry.id   AF-A0A317L4R4-F1
#
_cell.length_a   1.000
_cell.length_b   1.000
_cell.length_c   1.000
_cell.angle_alpha   90.00
_cell.angle_beta   90.00
_cell.angle_gamma   90.00
#
_symmetry.space_group_name_H-M   'P 1'
#
loop_
_entity.id
_entity.type
_entity.pdbx_description
1 polymer ?
#
loop_
_entity_poly.entity_id
_entity_poly.type
_entity_poly.pdbx_seq_one_letter_code
_entity_poly.pdbx_strand_id
1 'polypeptide(L)' 'MRADRLITIILLLQNNKKLTTKALARELGVTERTIHRDMESLSTAGILVLAERGKLGGWRLLEHYRK' A
#
# COMPACT_ATOMS: atom_id res chain seq x y z
N MET A 1 -8.12 -10.92 -6.12
CA MET A 1 -6.79 -10.44 -5.67
C MET A 1 -6.07 -11.63 -5.06
N ARG A 2 -4.74 -11.67 -5.15
CA ARG A 2 -3.98 -12.76 -4.54
C ARG A 2 -3.48 -12.30 -3.16
N ALA A 3 -3.66 -13.13 -2.14
CA ALA A 3 -3.32 -12.76 -0.75
C ALA A 3 -1.82 -12.48 -0.58
N ASP A 4 -0.97 -13.19 -1.33
CA ASP A 4 0.48 -12.94 -1.39
C ASP A 4 0.80 -11.47 -1.67
N ARG A 5 0.18 -10.87 -2.68
CA ARG A 5 0.45 -9.47 -3.04
C ARG A 5 0.11 -8.48 -1.93
N LEU A 6 -0.96 -8.70 -1.16
CA LEU A 6 -1.31 -7.82 -0.04
C LEU A 6 -0.24 -7.88 1.06
N ILE A 7 0.27 -9.07 1.35
CA ILE A 7 1.38 -9.27 2.28
C ILE A 7 2.64 -8.55 1.76
N THR A 8 2.96 -8.70 0.48
CA THR A 8 4.10 -8.00 -0.13
C THR A 8 3.96 -6.48 -0.04
N ILE A 9 2.77 -5.92 -0.28
CA ILE A 9 2.51 -4.48 -0.13
C ILE A 9 2.79 -4.03 1.32
N ILE A 10 2.31 -4.78 2.32
CA ILE A 10 2.56 -4.47 3.73
C ILE A 10 4.05 -4.45 4.02
N LEU A 11 4.79 -5.48 3.62
CA LEU A 11 6.24 -5.58 3.83
C LEU A 11 7.00 -4.42 3.14
N LEU A 12 6.61 -4.07 1.91
CA LEU A 12 7.17 -2.94 1.19
C LEU A 12 6.91 -1.62 1.94
N LEU A 13 5.71 -1.41 2.47
CA LEU A 13 5.36 -0.20 3.22
C LEU A 13 5.93 -0.17 4.65
N GLN A 14 6.27 -1.31 5.25
CA GLN A 14 6.99 -1.38 6.52
C GLN A 14 8.47 -1.03 6.34
N ASN A 15 9.10 -1.59 5.31
CA ASN A 15 10.52 -1.36 5.03
C ASN A 15 10.79 0.03 4.42
N ASN A 16 9.76 0.69 3.89
CA ASN A 16 9.88 2.01 3.27
C ASN A 16 8.96 3.00 3.97
N LYS A 17 9.50 4.14 4.43
CA LYS A 17 8.70 5.21 5.05
C LYS A 17 7.53 5.68 4.18
N LYS A 18 7.64 5.59 2.85
CA LYS A 18 6.61 5.96 1.87
C LYS A 18 6.93 5.38 0.49
N LEU A 19 5.91 4.91 -0.24
CA LEU A 19 6.04 4.53 -1.65
C LEU A 19 4.89 5.09 -2.49
N THR A 20 5.17 5.57 -3.70
CA THR A 20 4.11 6.06 -4.60
C THR A 20 3.32 4.90 -5.21
N THR A 21 2.08 5.16 -5.66
CA THR A 21 1.29 4.16 -6.41
C THR A 21 2.08 3.61 -7.60
N LYS A 22 2.74 4.49 -8.36
CA LYS A 22 3.58 4.13 -9.50
C LYS A 22 4.78 3.26 -9.11
N ALA A 23 5.41 3.54 -7.98
CA ALA A 23 6.53 2.72 -7.49
C ALA A 23 6.07 1.31 -7.11
N LEU A 24 4.97 1.19 -6.36
CA LEU A 24 4.37 -0.11 -6.01
C LEU A 24 3.91 -0.89 -7.25
N ALA A 25 3.29 -0.20 -8.20
CA ALA A 25 2.84 -0.79 -9.46
C ALA A 25 4.02 -1.40 -10.24
N ARG A 26 5.13 -0.66 -10.35
CA ARG A 26 6.36 -1.14 -10.99
C ARG A 26 6.98 -2.31 -10.23
N GLU A 27 7.11 -2.20 -8.91
CA GLU A 27 7.74 -3.23 -8.07
C GLU A 27 6.97 -4.56 -8.13
N LEU A 28 5.64 -4.49 -8.15
CA LEU A 28 4.76 -5.66 -8.14
C LEU A 28 4.35 -6.12 -9.54
N GLY A 29 4.80 -5.44 -10.60
CA GLY A 29 4.46 -5.77 -11.98
C GLY A 29 2.97 -5.65 -12.29
N VAL A 30 2.27 -4.69 -11.68
CA VAL A 30 0.82 -4.47 -11.84
C VAL A 30 0.51 -3.03 -12.26
N THR A 31 -0.75 -2.76 -12.56
CA THR A 31 -1.22 -1.40 -12.86
C THR A 31 -1.46 -0.59 -11.60
N GLU A 32 -1.38 0.74 -11.71
CA GLU A 32 -1.73 1.65 -10.60
C GLU A 32 -3.17 1.45 -10.10
N ARG A 33 -4.12 1.15 -11.01
CA ARG A 33 -5.50 0.77 -10.66
C ARG A 33 -5.55 -0.48 -9.75
N THR A 34 -4.66 -1.45 -9.98
CA THR A 34 -4.56 -2.65 -9.15
C THR A 34 -4.08 -2.28 -7.75
N ILE A 35 -3.08 -1.40 -7.64
CA ILE A 35 -2.60 -0.89 -6.34
C ILE A 35 -3.72 -0.20 -5.58
N HIS A 36 -4.48 0.69 -6.23
CA HIS A 36 -5.62 1.35 -5.57
C HIS A 36 -6.63 0.34 -5.00
N ARG A 37 -7.00 -0.69 -5.77
CA ARG A 37 -7.91 -1.75 -5.29
C ARG A 37 -7.30 -2.59 -4.15
N ASP A 38 -6.00 -2.86 -4.22
CA ASP A 38 -5.30 -3.58 -3.16
C ASP A 38 -5.25 -2.74 -1.86
N MET A 39 -5.08 -1.42 -1.95
CA MET A 39 -5.14 -0.50 -0.79
C MET A 39 -6.54 -0.45 -0.16
N GLU A 40 -7.60 -0.45 -0.98
CA GLU A 40 -8.98 -0.59 -0.47
C GLU A 40 -9.15 -1.91 0.29
N SER A 41 -8.57 -3.00 -0.23
CA SER A 41 -8.67 -4.32 0.39
C SER A 41 -7.93 -4.39 1.72
N LEU A 42 -6.76 -3.77 1.82
CA LEU A 42 -6.03 -3.62 3.08
C LEU A 42 -6.87 -2.83 4.10
N SER A 43 -7.47 -1.72 3.67
CA SER A 43 -8.36 -0.92 4.52
C SER A 43 -9.57 -1.73 5.03
N THR A 44 -10.24 -2.48 4.15
CA THR A 44 -11.34 -3.38 4.53
C THR A 44 -10.90 -4.50 5.48
N ALA A 45 -9.65 -4.95 5.38
CA ALA A 45 -9.06 -5.93 6.29
C ALA A 45 -8.61 -5.33 7.65
N GLY A 46 -8.88 -4.05 7.90
CA GLY A 46 -8.50 -3.36 9.13
C GLY A 46 -7.05 -2.86 9.16
N ILE A 47 -6.36 -2.91 8.02
CA ILE A 47 -4.97 -2.42 7.89
C ILE A 47 -5.01 -0.95 7.48
N LEU A 48 -4.51 -0.09 8.37
CA LEU A 48 -4.50 1.36 8.17
C LEU A 48 -3.38 1.78 7.22
N VAL A 49 -3.75 1.99 5.96
CA VAL A 49 -2.91 2.59 4.92
C VAL A 49 -3.32 4.04 4.67
N LEU A 50 -2.36 4.97 4.69
CA LEU A 50 -2.62 6.39 4.46
C LEU A 50 -2.13 6.81 3.08
N ALA A 51 -3.02 7.47 2.33
CA ALA A 51 -2.66 8.13 1.07
C ALA A 51 -2.26 9.59 1.35
N GLU A 52 -1.00 9.92 1.12
CA GLU A 52 -0.57 11.32 1.02
C GLU A 52 -0.78 11.82 -0.41
N ARG A 53 -1.47 12.95 -0.54
CA ARG A 53 -1.71 13.61 -1.84
C ARG A 53 -0.53 14.49 -2.25
N GLY A 54 -0.44 14.78 -3.56
CA GLY A 54 0.56 15.69 -4.15
C GLY A 54 1.65 14.99 -4.94
N LYS A 55 2.54 15.78 -5.56
CA LYS A 55 3.63 15.30 -6.45
C LYS A 55 4.63 14.37 -5.75
N LEU A 56 4.82 14.55 -4.45
CA LEU A 56 5.63 13.70 -3.57
C LEU A 56 4.76 12.81 -2.66
N GLY A 57 3.48 12.67 -3.01
CA GLY A 57 2.52 11.83 -2.30
C GLY A 57 2.86 10.35 -2.41
N GLY A 58 2.07 9.51 -1.74
CA GLY A 58 2.28 8.07 -1.73
C GLY A 58 1.58 7.40 -0.57
N TRP A 59 1.79 6.11 -0.46
CA TRP A 59 1.23 5.24 0.55
C TRP A 59 2.21 5.08 1.69
N ARG A 60 1.66 5.10 2.91
CA ARG A 60 2.36 4.72 4.13
C ARG A 60 1.52 3.75 4.91
N LEU A 61 2.18 2.81 5.57
CA LEU A 61 1.55 2.03 6.62
C LEU A 61 1.57 2.89 7.89
N LEU A 62 0.40 3.07 8.53
CA LEU A 62 0.35 3.62 9.87
C LEU A 62 0.64 2.49 10.84
N GLU A 63 1.83 2.50 11.44
CA GLU A 63 2.12 1.55 12.52
C GLU A 63 1.22 1.81 13.73
N HIS A 64 0.65 0.71 14.22
CA HIS A 64 -0.15 0.57 15.45
C HIS A 64 -1.56 1.15 15.48
N TYR A 65 -2.52 0.28 15.11
CA TYR A 65 -3.70 0.07 15.95
C TYR A 65 -3.44 -1.17 16.83
N ARG A 66 -2.57 -1.03 17.86
CA ARG A 66 -2.63 -1.93 19.02
C ARG A 66 -3.75 -1.39 19.90
N LYS A 67 -4.87 -2.10 19.98
CA LYS A 67 -5.72 -2.06 21.16
C LYS A 67 -5.12 -2.99 22.21
#